data_AF-A0A6A2ZL18-F1
#
_entry.id   AF-A0A6A2ZL18-F1
#
_cell.length_a   1.000
_cell.length_b   1.000
_cell.length_c   1.000
_cell.angle_alpha   90.00
_cell.angle_beta   90.00
_cell.angle_gamma   90.00
#
_symmetry.space_group_name_H-M   'P 1'
#
loop_
_entity.id
_entity.type
_entity.pdbx_description
1 polymer ?
#
loop_
_entity_poly.entity_id
_entity_poly.type
_entity_poly.pdbx_seq_one_letter_code
_entity_poly.pdbx_strand_id
1 'polypeptide(L)'
;MVRWTSSGKEGAGPGPPIMVELLAVKAGLLLFVESGWSSRGRLILENDCANAFDWIKNPGSCTAVLESLVKDIVSIVLDRNVIVWNIQRSANWETDELAKLGIGITPFKVESLVWRVLQCRVPVRSELRKRGVALPDISFPFCLLFPETIQHLFFSCAVSWKVWGTFFAMWGISTAFPSDPIGYAKSFESWLSPSRGFLKFNVNGAMQVDGSKGGIGGILRDQDGNLIMSFSAPIGSGSSVQAEILAIDFAIKLFMDSRWFKAYRLIVESDCAVVVNWLSNPSTILSEWASLLHPIIASLFQEKNLVNHISRRCNSLADQRAKQASGLASAVVEA
;
A
#
# COMPACT_ATOMS: atom_id res chain seq x y z
N MET A 1 23.26 -6.86 17.38
CA MET A 1 23.75 -6.70 15.99
C MET A 1 22.51 -6.51 15.13
N VAL A 2 22.39 -5.37 14.46
CA VAL A 2 21.20 -5.03 13.65
C VAL A 2 21.57 -5.16 12.18
N ARG A 3 20.70 -5.82 11.40
CA ARG A 3 20.89 -6.08 9.97
C ARG A 3 19.87 -5.25 9.19
N TRP A 4 20.32 -4.51 8.18
CA TRP A 4 19.47 -3.71 7.31
C TRP A 4 19.78 -3.99 5.84
N THR A 5 18.73 -4.13 5.02
CA THR A 5 18.79 -4.43 3.58
C THR A 5 18.03 -3.38 2.78
N SER A 6 18.56 -2.95 1.63
CA SER A 6 17.84 -2.09 0.66
C SER A 6 17.87 -2.63 -0.75
N SER A 7 16.84 -2.26 -1.53
CA SER A 7 16.78 -2.42 -2.98
C SER A 7 16.14 -1.17 -3.59
N GLY A 8 16.63 -0.74 -4.74
CA GLY A 8 16.19 0.44 -5.47
C GLY A 8 15.68 0.05 -6.85
N LYS A 9 14.43 -0.40 -6.92
CA LYS A 9 13.69 -0.44 -8.19
C LYS A 9 12.30 0.16 -8.04
N GLU A 10 12.26 1.42 -8.47
CA GLU A 10 11.14 2.31 -8.84
C GLU A 10 10.16 2.78 -7.75
N GLY A 11 10.04 4.11 -7.65
CA GLY A 11 9.16 4.82 -6.71
C GLY A 11 9.66 6.20 -6.24
N ALA A 12 10.87 6.64 -6.59
CA ALA A 12 11.45 7.90 -6.10
C ALA A 12 11.99 8.80 -7.24
N GLY A 13 11.13 9.65 -7.81
CA GLY A 13 11.51 10.80 -8.66
C GLY A 13 12.33 10.50 -9.94
N PRO A 14 12.61 11.53 -10.77
CA PRO A 14 13.42 11.38 -11.98
C PRO A 14 14.91 11.37 -11.61
N GLY A 15 15.43 10.22 -11.17
CA GLY A 15 16.85 10.05 -10.81
C GLY A 15 17.43 8.74 -11.38
N PRO A 16 18.75 8.67 -11.63
CA PRO A 16 19.39 7.41 -12.04
C PRO A 16 19.20 6.31 -10.99
N PRO A 17 19.05 5.02 -11.35
CA PRO A 17 18.81 3.93 -10.40
C PRO A 17 19.79 3.88 -9.22
N ILE A 18 21.06 4.21 -9.46
CA ILE A 18 22.10 4.27 -8.42
C ILE A 18 21.89 5.38 -7.38
N MET A 19 21.25 6.49 -7.76
CA MET A 19 20.90 7.57 -6.85
C MET A 19 19.84 7.11 -5.84
N VAL A 20 18.85 6.34 -6.30
CA VAL A 20 17.79 5.79 -5.45
C VAL A 20 18.37 4.83 -4.41
N GLU A 21 19.29 3.96 -4.83
CA GLU A 21 20.01 3.04 -3.94
C GLU A 21 20.77 3.79 -2.85
N LEU A 22 21.52 4.84 -3.21
CA LEU A 22 22.28 5.65 -2.26
C LEU A 22 21.36 6.42 -1.30
N LEU A 23 20.23 6.93 -1.78
CA LEU A 23 19.25 7.60 -0.93
C LEU A 23 18.61 6.63 0.07
N ALA A 24 18.30 5.39 -0.34
CA ALA A 24 17.82 4.35 0.56
C ALA A 24 18.86 4.04 1.63
N VAL A 25 20.13 3.86 1.25
CA VAL A 25 21.25 3.64 2.18
C VAL A 25 21.37 4.79 3.18
N LYS A 26 21.33 6.04 2.71
CA LYS A 26 21.41 7.23 3.57
C LYS A 26 20.26 7.27 4.57
N ALA A 27 19.03 7.00 4.12
CA ALA A 27 17.85 6.96 5.00
C ALA A 27 17.97 5.87 6.08
N GLY A 28 18.41 4.66 5.71
CA GLY A 28 18.65 3.57 6.66
C GLY A 28 19.72 3.91 7.71
N LEU A 29 20.80 4.57 7.28
CA LEU A 29 21.86 5.04 8.18
C LEU A 29 21.39 6.13 9.15
N LEU A 30 20.63 7.12 8.67
CA LEU A 30 20.08 8.18 9.52
C LEU A 30 19.12 7.60 10.57
N LEU A 31 18.26 6.67 10.15
CA LEU A 31 17.37 5.94 11.07
C LEU A 31 18.18 5.22 12.17
N PHE A 32 19.28 4.55 11.81
CA PHE A 32 20.16 3.91 12.78
C PHE A 32 20.80 4.91 13.76
N VAL A 33 21.24 6.07 13.26
CA VAL A 33 21.82 7.14 14.09
C VAL A 33 20.80 7.69 15.10
N GLU A 34 19.58 7.97 14.64
CA GLU A 34 18.51 8.62 15.43
C GLU A 34 17.76 7.67 16.38
N SER A 35 17.84 6.37 16.13
CA SER A 35 17.06 5.35 16.85
C SER A 35 17.64 4.98 18.22
N GLY A 36 18.76 5.60 18.64
CA GLY A 36 19.43 5.33 19.93
C GLY A 36 20.22 4.01 19.95
N TRP A 37 20.25 3.29 18.84
CA TRP A 37 21.01 2.04 18.66
C TRP A 37 22.47 2.27 18.34
N SER A 38 22.78 3.42 17.77
CA SER A 38 24.13 3.90 17.52
C SER A 38 25.03 3.85 18.76
N SER A 39 24.46 3.98 19.97
CA SER A 39 25.18 3.86 21.24
C SER A 39 25.18 2.44 21.85
N ARG A 40 24.45 1.49 21.27
CA ARG A 40 24.21 0.14 21.83
C ARG A 40 24.76 -1.01 21.00
N GLY A 41 25.17 -0.78 19.75
CA GLY A 41 25.74 -1.81 18.90
C GLY A 41 26.18 -1.30 17.53
N ARG A 42 26.76 -2.19 16.72
CA ARG A 42 27.15 -1.89 15.33
C ARG A 42 26.06 -2.33 14.36
N LEU A 43 25.90 -1.56 13.28
CA LEU A 43 25.03 -1.86 12.15
C LEU A 43 25.79 -2.69 11.12
N ILE A 44 25.13 -3.72 10.59
CA ILE A 44 25.53 -4.38 9.34
C ILE A 44 24.59 -3.89 8.25
N LEU A 45 25.18 -3.17 7.29
CA LEU A 45 24.54 -2.61 6.12
C LEU A 45 24.76 -3.56 4.95
N GLU A 46 23.70 -4.23 4.50
CA GLU A 46 23.72 -5.17 3.37
C GLU A 46 22.99 -4.60 2.16
N ASN A 47 23.58 -4.74 0.97
CA ASN A 47 23.01 -4.24 -0.28
C ASN A 47 23.51 -5.10 -1.46
N ASP A 48 22.68 -5.24 -2.49
CA ASP A 48 22.96 -6.02 -3.71
C ASP A 48 23.43 -5.19 -4.91
N CYS A 49 23.52 -3.87 -4.75
CA CYS A 49 24.10 -2.92 -5.70
C CYS A 49 25.60 -2.78 -5.46
N ALA A 50 26.38 -3.59 -6.19
CA ALA A 50 27.85 -3.54 -6.15
C ALA A 50 28.40 -2.13 -6.37
N ASN A 51 27.85 -1.39 -7.35
CA ASN A 51 28.30 -0.03 -7.67
C ASN A 51 28.10 0.95 -6.50
N ALA A 52 26.98 0.88 -5.78
CA ALA A 52 26.72 1.75 -4.63
C ALA A 52 27.75 1.48 -3.51
N PHE A 53 28.08 0.21 -3.26
CA PHE A 53 29.03 -0.16 -2.22
C PHE A 53 30.49 0.03 -2.63
N ASP A 54 30.80 -0.09 -3.91
CA ASP A 54 32.11 0.26 -4.45
C ASP A 54 32.37 1.76 -4.30
N TRP A 55 31.35 2.60 -4.49
CA TRP A 55 31.45 4.04 -4.23
C TRP A 55 31.55 4.38 -2.73
N ILE A 56 30.87 3.63 -1.85
CA ILE A 56 31.03 3.80 -0.39
C ILE A 56 32.44 3.38 0.07
N LYS A 57 33.01 2.33 -0.52
CA LYS A 57 34.37 1.88 -0.21
C LYS A 57 35.44 2.78 -0.84
N ASN A 58 35.18 3.29 -2.04
CA ASN A 58 36.08 4.12 -2.84
C ASN A 58 35.35 5.39 -3.33
N PRO A 59 35.16 6.41 -2.48
CA PRO A 59 34.37 7.60 -2.82
C PRO A 59 34.92 8.39 -4.02
N GLY A 60 36.22 8.31 -4.28
CA GLY A 60 36.84 8.94 -5.45
C GLY A 60 36.48 8.32 -6.81
N SER A 61 35.75 7.20 -6.82
CA SER A 61 35.30 6.52 -8.06
C SER A 61 33.86 6.88 -8.47
N CYS A 62 33.17 7.70 -7.67
CA CYS A 62 31.79 8.10 -7.96
C CYS A 62 31.70 9.29 -8.92
N THR A 63 30.52 9.51 -9.52
CA THR A 63 30.28 10.65 -10.41
C THR A 63 30.18 11.96 -9.61
N ALA A 64 30.67 13.06 -10.18
CA ALA A 64 30.67 14.37 -9.52
C ALA A 64 29.28 14.83 -9.03
N VAL A 65 28.21 14.39 -9.71
CA VAL A 65 26.82 14.69 -9.35
C VAL A 65 26.38 14.01 -8.04
N LEU A 66 26.93 12.84 -7.71
CA LEU A 66 26.57 12.05 -6.53
C LEU A 66 27.64 12.07 -5.45
N GLU A 67 28.75 12.77 -5.67
CA GLU A 67 29.90 12.81 -4.77
C GLU A 67 29.56 13.35 -3.39
N SER A 68 28.74 14.39 -3.29
CA SER A 68 28.28 14.93 -2.00
C SER A 68 27.47 13.88 -1.21
N LEU A 69 26.53 13.21 -1.88
CA LEU A 69 25.69 12.16 -1.28
C LEU A 69 26.53 10.97 -0.81
N VAL A 70 27.49 10.52 -1.62
CA VAL A 70 28.40 9.42 -1.25
C VAL A 70 29.29 9.82 -0.07
N LYS A 71 29.84 11.04 -0.06
CA LYS A 71 30.65 11.55 1.06
C LYS A 71 29.86 11.62 2.37
N ASP A 72 28.59 12.05 2.32
CA ASP A 72 27.71 12.06 3.49
C ASP A 72 27.51 10.64 4.04
N ILE A 73 27.21 9.67 3.17
CA ILE A 73 27.01 8.26 3.53
C ILE A 73 28.30 7.70 4.17
N VAL A 74 29.45 7.94 3.53
CA VAL A 74 30.76 7.48 4.00
C VAL A 74 31.09 8.08 5.36
N SER A 75 30.80 9.36 5.56
CA SER A 75 30.98 10.02 6.85
C SER A 75 30.19 9.31 7.95
N ILE A 76 28.93 8.94 7.70
CA ILE A 76 28.10 8.23 8.69
C ILE A 76 28.62 6.79 8.91
N VAL A 77 29.00 6.09 7.84
CA VAL A 77 29.54 4.72 7.92
C VAL A 77 30.80 4.67 8.77
N LEU A 78 31.73 5.62 8.58
CA LEU A 78 32.98 5.71 9.33
C LEU A 78 32.74 6.15 10.78
N ASP A 79 31.97 7.22 11.00
CA ASP A 79 31.67 7.77 12.32
C ASP A 79 30.92 6.77 13.23
N ARG A 80 30.14 5.86 12.65
CA ARG A 80 29.36 4.85 13.39
C ARG A 80 29.92 3.43 13.30
N ASN A 81 31.10 3.25 12.71
CA ASN A 81 31.74 1.94 12.53
C ASN A 81 30.77 0.88 11.96
N VAL A 82 30.06 1.27 10.90
CA VAL A 82 29.08 0.41 10.20
C VAL A 82 29.83 -0.62 9.36
N ILE A 83 29.43 -1.88 9.46
CA ILE A 83 29.98 -2.97 8.65
C ILE A 83 29.18 -3.02 7.35
N VAL A 84 29.86 -2.91 6.21
CA VAL A 84 29.24 -2.87 4.89
C VAL A 84 29.49 -4.20 4.17
N TRP A 85 28.43 -4.95 3.86
CA TRP A 85 28.49 -6.28 3.25
C TRP A 85 27.71 -6.36 1.93
N ASN A 86 28.42 -6.67 0.85
CA ASN A 86 27.77 -6.93 -0.43
C ASN A 86 27.13 -8.32 -0.39
N ILE A 87 25.85 -8.40 -0.77
CA ILE A 87 25.11 -9.66 -0.85
C ILE A 87 24.73 -9.95 -2.30
N GLN A 88 24.69 -11.23 -2.68
CA GLN A 88 24.18 -11.60 -4.00
C GLN A 88 22.71 -11.14 -4.13
N ARG A 89 22.31 -10.66 -5.31
CA ARG A 89 20.91 -10.26 -5.58
C ARG A 89 19.89 -11.34 -5.21
N SER A 90 20.22 -12.62 -5.44
CA SER A 90 19.39 -13.75 -5.02
C SER A 90 19.20 -13.86 -3.51
N ALA A 91 20.13 -13.35 -2.71
CA ALA A 91 20.04 -13.27 -1.26
C ALA A 91 19.30 -12.01 -0.76
N ASN A 92 19.13 -11.00 -1.62
CA ASN A 92 18.34 -9.79 -1.34
C ASN A 92 16.87 -9.92 -1.78
N TRP A 93 16.39 -11.14 -2.04
CA TRP A 93 15.09 -11.40 -2.64
C TRP A 93 13.92 -10.81 -1.83
N GLU A 94 14.01 -10.76 -0.49
CA GLU A 94 12.95 -10.18 0.34
C GLU A 94 12.79 -8.68 0.09
N THR A 95 13.90 -7.96 -0.12
CA THR A 95 13.87 -6.52 -0.42
C THR A 95 13.51 -6.25 -1.87
N ASP A 96 13.98 -7.08 -2.81
CA ASP A 96 13.63 -6.99 -4.25
C ASP A 96 12.13 -7.30 -4.49
N GLU A 97 11.56 -8.26 -3.75
CA GLU A 97 10.11 -8.43 -3.65
C GLU A 97 9.48 -7.11 -3.16
N LEU A 98 9.85 -6.63 -1.95
CA LEU A 98 9.26 -5.42 -1.33
C LEU A 98 9.25 -4.18 -2.24
N ALA A 99 10.28 -3.97 -3.05
CA ALA A 99 10.33 -2.90 -4.04
C ALA A 99 9.34 -3.13 -5.21
N LYS A 100 9.27 -4.34 -5.76
CA LYS A 100 8.31 -4.69 -6.83
C LYS A 100 6.85 -4.60 -6.37
N LEU A 101 6.61 -4.71 -5.06
CA LEU A 101 5.26 -4.72 -4.47
C LEU A 101 4.66 -3.33 -4.28
N GLY A 102 5.47 -2.27 -4.41
CA GLY A 102 4.97 -0.90 -4.62
C GLY A 102 4.11 -0.76 -5.89
N ILE A 103 4.00 -1.82 -6.69
CA ILE A 103 3.22 -1.93 -7.94
C ILE A 103 1.86 -2.64 -7.74
N GLY A 104 1.50 -3.11 -6.52
CA GLY A 104 0.09 -3.39 -6.19
C GLY A 104 -0.30 -4.78 -5.69
N ILE A 105 0.62 -5.59 -5.14
CA ILE A 105 0.27 -6.83 -4.41
C ILE A 105 1.04 -6.81 -3.08
N THR A 106 0.45 -7.26 -1.98
CA THR A 106 1.15 -7.39 -0.69
C THR A 106 1.68 -8.82 -0.53
N PRO A 107 2.91 -9.07 -0.06
CA PRO A 107 3.43 -10.43 0.11
C PRO A 107 2.58 -11.22 1.08
N PHE A 108 2.40 -12.50 0.79
CA PHE A 108 1.79 -13.43 1.75
C PHE A 108 2.48 -13.39 3.12
N LYS A 109 3.80 -13.18 3.19
CA LYS A 109 4.52 -13.02 4.46
C LYS A 109 4.07 -11.78 5.25
N VAL A 110 3.84 -10.67 4.56
CA VAL A 110 3.37 -9.40 5.16
C VAL A 110 1.90 -9.55 5.57
N GLU A 111 1.05 -10.09 4.70
CA GLU A 111 -0.36 -10.37 5.03
C GLU A 111 -0.48 -11.34 6.21
N SER A 112 0.31 -12.41 6.22
CA SER A 112 0.37 -13.38 7.32
C SER A 112 0.89 -12.75 8.60
N LEU A 113 1.85 -11.81 8.51
CA LEU A 113 2.33 -11.06 9.68
C LEU A 113 1.23 -10.14 10.22
N VAL A 114 0.58 -9.34 9.36
CA VAL A 114 -0.54 -8.46 9.72
C VAL A 114 -1.67 -9.27 10.36
N TRP A 115 -2.06 -10.39 9.74
CA TRP A 115 -3.04 -11.30 10.31
C TRP A 115 -2.62 -11.81 11.69
N ARG A 116 -1.36 -12.23 11.87
CA ARG A 116 -0.85 -12.65 13.18
C ARG A 116 -0.85 -11.52 14.21
N VAL A 117 -0.55 -10.29 13.81
CA VAL A 117 -0.62 -9.10 14.66
C VAL A 117 -2.06 -8.87 15.13
N LEU A 118 -3.02 -8.88 14.20
CA LEU A 118 -4.45 -8.68 14.50
C LEU A 118 -5.04 -9.79 15.38
N GLN A 119 -4.54 -11.02 15.25
CA GLN A 119 -4.98 -12.17 16.05
C GLN A 119 -4.23 -12.33 17.37
N CYS A 120 -3.32 -11.41 17.71
CA CYS A 120 -2.43 -11.52 18.87
C CYS A 120 -1.57 -12.82 18.87
N ARG A 121 -1.15 -13.26 17.69
CA ARG A 121 -0.43 -14.54 17.47
C ARG A 121 1.08 -14.39 17.21
N VAL A 122 1.60 -13.17 17.22
CA VAL A 122 3.06 -12.92 17.13
C VAL A 122 3.74 -13.43 18.40
N PRO A 123 4.87 -14.17 18.32
CA PRO A 123 5.57 -14.74 19.47
C PRO A 123 6.37 -13.68 20.25
N VAL A 124 5.71 -12.60 20.68
CA VAL A 124 6.28 -11.61 21.61
C VAL A 124 6.37 -12.19 23.02
N ARG A 125 7.30 -11.71 23.85
CA ARG A 125 7.52 -12.26 25.19
C ARG A 125 6.27 -12.26 26.07
N SER A 126 5.40 -11.26 25.96
CA SER A 126 4.13 -11.25 26.71
C SER A 126 3.23 -12.43 26.34
N GLU A 127 3.13 -12.77 25.06
CA GLU A 127 2.29 -13.87 24.56
C GLU A 127 2.93 -15.25 24.80
N LEU A 128 4.26 -15.35 24.70
CA LEU A 128 4.98 -16.58 25.05
C LEU A 128 4.79 -16.93 26.53
N ARG A 129 4.88 -15.93 27.42
CA ARG A 129 4.63 -16.12 28.85
C ARG A 129 3.19 -16.57 29.14
N LYS A 130 2.19 -15.98 28.46
CA LYS A 130 0.78 -16.42 28.57
C LYS A 130 0.58 -17.88 28.16
N ARG A 131 1.45 -18.42 27.28
CA ARG A 131 1.44 -19.81 26.82
C ARG A 131 2.32 -20.74 27.66
N GLY A 132 2.80 -20.29 28.82
CA GLY A 132 3.56 -21.10 29.76
C GLY A 132 5.07 -21.16 29.51
N VAL A 133 5.62 -20.37 28.59
CA VAL A 133 7.07 -20.28 28.41
C VAL A 133 7.67 -19.45 29.54
N ALA A 134 8.56 -20.06 30.33
CA ALA A 134 9.27 -19.39 31.40
C ALA A 134 10.30 -18.41 30.82
N LEU A 135 10.03 -17.10 30.97
CA LEU A 135 10.92 -16.03 30.55
C LEU A 135 11.27 -15.17 31.78
N PRO A 136 12.57 -15.00 32.10
CA PRO A 136 13.00 -14.25 33.29
C PRO A 136 12.76 -12.74 33.14
N ASP A 137 12.73 -12.24 31.91
CA ASP A 137 12.43 -10.86 31.56
C ASP A 137 11.48 -10.83 30.37
N ILE A 138 10.47 -9.96 30.46
CA ILE A 138 9.49 -9.71 29.40
C ILE A 138 9.66 -8.33 28.77
N SER A 139 10.64 -7.54 29.20
CA SER A 139 10.88 -6.18 28.71
C SER A 139 11.21 -6.19 27.23
N PHE A 140 10.73 -5.19 26.51
CA PHE A 140 10.99 -5.05 25.09
C PHE A 140 12.48 -4.73 24.85
N PRO A 141 13.21 -5.47 23.99
CA PRO A 141 14.66 -5.32 23.89
C PRO A 141 15.11 -3.92 23.46
N PHE A 142 14.21 -3.17 22.81
CA PHE A 142 14.56 -1.91 22.18
C PHE A 142 14.48 -0.75 23.17
N CYS A 143 13.36 -0.60 23.89
CA CYS A 143 13.23 0.45 24.89
C CYS A 143 13.74 0.03 26.28
N LEU A 144 13.61 -1.26 26.64
CA LEU A 144 13.85 -1.81 27.98
C LEU A 144 12.98 -1.19 29.10
N LEU A 145 11.95 -0.41 28.75
CA LEU A 145 11.11 0.32 29.71
C LEU A 145 9.77 -0.37 29.98
N PHE A 146 9.25 -1.10 28.99
CA PHE A 146 7.92 -1.70 29.04
C PHE A 146 7.97 -3.16 28.58
N PRO A 147 7.00 -3.98 28.98
CA PRO A 147 6.83 -5.33 28.44
C PRO A 147 6.73 -5.36 26.91
N GLU A 148 7.36 -6.36 26.31
CA GLU A 148 7.23 -6.70 24.89
C GLU A 148 5.85 -7.29 24.62
N THR A 149 4.92 -6.39 24.34
CA THR A 149 3.60 -6.69 23.80
C THR A 149 3.58 -6.38 22.31
N ILE A 150 2.60 -6.92 21.58
CA ILE A 150 2.39 -6.60 20.16
C ILE A 150 2.15 -5.11 19.98
N GLN A 151 1.35 -4.49 20.86
CA GLN A 151 1.09 -3.05 20.84
C GLN A 151 2.39 -2.27 21.04
N HIS A 152 3.23 -2.66 21.99
CA HIS A 152 4.48 -1.95 22.24
C HIS A 152 5.50 -2.16 21.12
N LEU A 153 5.61 -3.38 20.59
CA LEU A 153 6.49 -3.71 19.47
C LEU A 153 6.18 -2.88 18.23
N PHE A 154 4.91 -2.74 17.85
CA PHE A 154 4.54 -2.11 16.58
C PHE A 154 4.11 -0.65 16.69
N PHE A 155 3.49 -0.23 17.80
CA PHE A 155 2.73 1.01 17.82
C PHE A 155 3.15 1.96 18.93
N SER A 156 3.30 1.46 20.16
CA SER A 156 3.49 2.33 21.32
C SER A 156 4.93 2.57 21.76
N CYS A 157 5.90 1.80 21.25
CA CYS A 157 7.31 2.08 21.52
C CYS A 157 7.80 3.29 20.72
N ALA A 158 8.44 4.24 21.40
CA ALA A 158 9.05 5.40 20.76
C ALA A 158 10.07 5.03 19.66
N VAL A 159 10.79 3.91 19.83
CA VAL A 159 11.74 3.41 18.82
C VAL A 159 10.98 2.95 17.57
N SER A 160 9.96 2.12 17.73
CA SER A 160 9.13 1.63 16.62
C SER A 160 8.39 2.76 15.93
N TRP A 161 7.87 3.73 16.70
CA TRP A 161 7.16 4.88 16.16
C TRP A 161 8.07 5.81 15.36
N LYS A 162 9.36 5.96 15.72
CA LYS A 162 10.33 6.67 14.88
C LYS A 162 10.51 6.00 13.51
N VAL A 163 10.56 4.67 13.47
CA VAL A 163 10.62 3.91 12.21
C VAL A 163 9.39 4.20 11.37
N TRP A 164 8.20 4.01 11.94
CA TRP A 164 6.94 4.30 11.24
C TRP A 164 6.83 5.75 10.78
N GLY A 165 7.14 6.71 11.64
CA GLY A 165 7.10 8.13 11.33
C GLY A 165 8.03 8.51 10.17
N THR A 166 9.17 7.84 10.04
CA THR A 166 10.08 8.03 8.90
C THR A 166 9.42 7.58 7.59
N PHE A 167 8.79 6.40 7.58
CA PHE A 167 8.08 5.90 6.39
C PHE A 167 6.81 6.72 6.09
N PHE A 168 6.04 7.13 7.10
CA PHE A 168 4.87 7.98 6.90
C PHE A 168 5.25 9.34 6.32
N ALA A 169 6.31 9.97 6.83
CA ALA A 169 6.83 11.20 6.26
C ALA A 169 7.28 11.01 4.80
N MET A 170 7.95 9.90 4.50
CA MET A 170 8.37 9.55 3.13
C MET A 170 7.16 9.38 2.19
N TRP A 171 6.06 8.84 2.69
CA TRP A 171 4.83 8.62 1.92
C TRP A 171 3.82 9.78 1.98
N GLY A 172 4.16 10.89 2.67
CA GLY A 172 3.25 12.02 2.87
C GLY A 172 2.01 11.68 3.72
N ILE A 173 2.08 10.63 4.52
CA ILE A 173 1.00 10.18 5.40
C ILE A 173 1.12 10.89 6.75
N SER A 174 0.05 11.51 7.21
CA SER A 174 -0.08 11.99 8.58
C SER A 174 -1.06 11.10 9.34
N THR A 175 -0.58 10.44 10.39
CA THR A 175 -1.42 9.56 11.22
C THR A 175 -1.24 9.87 12.71
N ALA A 176 -2.34 9.79 13.46
CA ALA A 176 -2.32 9.85 14.91
C ALA A 176 -1.72 8.56 15.50
N PHE A 177 -1.27 8.64 16.76
CA PHE A 177 -0.70 7.51 17.48
C PHE A 177 -1.78 6.45 17.75
N PRO A 178 -1.64 5.22 17.24
CA PRO A 178 -2.65 4.20 17.45
C PRO A 178 -2.66 3.65 18.87
N SER A 179 -3.85 3.58 19.46
CA SER A 179 -4.10 2.98 20.78
C SER A 179 -3.95 1.46 20.80
N ASP A 180 -4.28 0.79 19.68
CA ASP A 180 -4.24 -0.66 19.52
C ASP A 180 -4.14 -1.06 18.03
N PRO A 181 -3.66 -2.28 17.70
CA PRO A 181 -3.46 -2.71 16.31
C PRO A 181 -4.75 -2.80 15.50
N ILE A 182 -5.87 -3.14 16.15
CA ILE A 182 -7.17 -3.31 15.49
C ILE A 182 -7.75 -1.93 15.18
N GLY A 183 -7.71 -1.01 16.14
CA GLY A 183 -8.08 0.40 15.95
C GLY A 183 -7.24 1.05 14.85
N TYR A 184 -5.94 0.76 14.81
CA TYR A 184 -5.06 1.25 13.75
C TYR A 184 -5.43 0.68 12.37
N ALA A 185 -5.59 -0.64 12.24
CA ALA A 185 -6.01 -1.25 10.98
C ALA A 185 -7.35 -0.68 10.50
N LYS A 186 -8.30 -0.47 11.43
CA LYS A 186 -9.59 0.18 11.15
C LYS A 186 -9.45 1.64 10.72
N SER A 187 -8.42 2.37 11.17
CA SER A 187 -8.16 3.72 10.68
C SER A 187 -7.73 3.77 9.21
N PHE A 188 -7.23 2.66 8.65
CA PHE A 188 -6.99 2.51 7.21
C PHE A 188 -8.19 1.96 6.45
N GLU A 189 -9.32 1.68 7.11
CA GLU A 189 -10.59 1.32 6.46
C GLU A 189 -11.39 2.55 6.01
N SER A 190 -10.82 3.76 6.08
CA SER A 190 -11.39 4.94 5.45
C SER A 190 -10.97 5.02 3.99
N TRP A 191 -11.89 5.44 3.12
CA TRP A 191 -11.57 5.71 1.73
C TRP A 191 -10.44 6.75 1.63
N LEU A 192 -9.41 6.44 0.83
CA LEU A 192 -8.27 7.32 0.58
C LEU A 192 -8.45 8.05 -0.74
N SER A 193 -8.19 9.36 -0.77
CA SER A 193 -8.18 10.12 -2.01
C SER A 193 -7.04 9.65 -2.94
N PRO A 194 -7.20 9.78 -4.27
CA PRO A 194 -6.14 9.47 -5.23
C PRO A 194 -4.95 10.41 -5.08
N SER A 195 -3.78 9.96 -5.53
CA SER A 195 -2.61 10.83 -5.69
C SER A 195 -2.80 11.81 -6.86
N ARG A 196 -2.01 12.89 -6.87
CA ARG A 196 -2.04 13.90 -7.94
C ARG A 196 -1.82 13.26 -9.31
N GLY A 197 -2.62 13.68 -10.29
CA GLY A 197 -2.61 13.13 -11.66
C GLY A 197 -3.55 11.93 -11.86
N PHE A 198 -4.22 11.48 -10.79
CA PHE A 198 -5.26 10.46 -10.86
C PHE A 198 -6.62 11.03 -10.47
N LEU A 199 -7.66 10.50 -11.12
CA LEU A 199 -9.03 10.58 -10.64
C LEU A 199 -9.47 9.19 -10.20
N LYS A 200 -10.32 9.13 -9.18
CA LYS A 200 -10.76 7.87 -8.58
C LYS A 200 -12.28 7.72 -8.64
N PHE A 201 -12.73 6.64 -9.26
CA PHE A 201 -14.13 6.31 -9.49
C PHE A 201 -14.56 5.16 -8.60
N ASN A 202 -15.37 5.42 -7.59
CA ASN A 202 -16.04 4.38 -6.82
C ASN A 202 -17.30 3.95 -7.56
N VAL A 203 -17.48 2.65 -7.79
CA VAL A 203 -18.59 2.11 -8.60
C VAL A 203 -19.27 0.95 -7.89
N ASN A 204 -20.55 0.75 -8.15
CA ASN A 204 -21.34 -0.34 -7.58
C ASN A 204 -22.48 -0.75 -8.52
N GLY A 205 -22.76 -2.05 -8.55
CA GLY A 205 -23.98 -2.62 -9.13
C GLY A 205 -25.00 -3.00 -8.04
N ALA A 206 -26.28 -2.75 -8.28
CA ALA A 206 -27.36 -3.20 -7.41
C ALA A 206 -28.42 -3.93 -8.22
N MET A 207 -28.90 -5.06 -7.69
CA MET A 207 -29.92 -5.88 -8.32
C MET A 207 -30.94 -6.34 -7.29
N GLN A 208 -32.23 -6.33 -7.64
CA GLN A 208 -33.27 -6.94 -6.82
C GLN A 208 -33.05 -8.45 -6.69
N VAL A 209 -33.55 -9.03 -5.59
CA VAL A 209 -33.36 -10.47 -5.30
C VAL A 209 -33.95 -11.36 -6.40
N ASP A 210 -35.05 -10.91 -7.03
CA ASP A 210 -35.71 -11.60 -8.14
C ASP A 210 -35.04 -11.34 -9.51
N GLY A 211 -34.00 -10.50 -9.56
CA GLY A 211 -33.30 -10.12 -10.79
C GLY A 211 -34.12 -9.25 -11.75
N SER A 212 -35.30 -8.75 -11.33
CA SER A 212 -36.22 -8.02 -12.22
C SER A 212 -35.79 -6.59 -12.52
N LYS A 213 -35.09 -5.96 -11.57
CA LYS A 213 -34.63 -4.56 -11.67
C LYS A 213 -33.25 -4.41 -11.06
N GLY A 214 -32.38 -3.74 -11.80
CA GLY A 214 -31.05 -3.39 -11.39
C GLY A 214 -30.70 -1.97 -11.75
N GLY A 215 -29.65 -1.48 -11.10
CA GLY A 215 -29.11 -0.15 -11.29
C GLY A 215 -27.61 -0.16 -11.05
N ILE A 216 -26.92 0.77 -11.69
CA ILE A 216 -25.50 1.01 -11.50
C ILE A 216 -25.32 2.42 -10.96
N GLY A 217 -24.27 2.61 -10.17
CA GLY A 217 -23.95 3.88 -9.57
C GLY A 217 -22.45 4.09 -9.46
N GLY A 218 -22.04 5.35 -9.46
CA GLY A 218 -20.66 5.66 -9.17
C GLY A 218 -20.39 7.13 -8.90
N ILE A 219 -19.22 7.38 -8.30
CA ILE A 219 -18.74 8.67 -7.85
C ILE A 219 -17.27 8.84 -8.25
N LEU A 220 -16.96 9.89 -8.99
CA LEU A 220 -15.62 10.30 -9.39
C LEU A 220 -15.13 11.43 -8.48
N ARG A 221 -13.92 11.27 -7.92
CA ARG A 221 -13.28 12.24 -7.03
C ARG A 221 -11.86 12.59 -7.43
N ASP A 222 -11.45 13.80 -7.06
CA ASP A 222 -10.09 14.33 -7.22
C ASP A 222 -9.18 13.98 -6.03
N GLN A 223 -7.92 14.45 -6.07
CA GLN A 223 -6.92 14.22 -5.02
C GLN A 223 -7.26 14.81 -3.65
N ASP A 224 -8.12 15.82 -3.62
CA ASP A 224 -8.57 16.49 -2.41
C ASP A 224 -9.85 15.83 -1.86
N GLY A 225 -10.34 14.79 -2.55
CA GLY A 225 -11.56 14.06 -2.21
C GLY A 225 -12.84 14.75 -2.68
N ASN A 226 -12.73 15.83 -3.45
CA ASN A 226 -13.90 16.56 -3.95
C ASN A 226 -14.61 15.74 -5.02
N LEU A 227 -15.95 15.79 -4.99
CA LEU A 227 -16.78 15.21 -6.02
C LEU A 227 -16.61 15.97 -7.34
N ILE A 228 -16.15 15.27 -8.38
CA ILE A 228 -16.10 15.79 -9.76
C ILE A 228 -17.39 15.45 -10.50
N MET A 229 -17.83 14.20 -10.36
CA MET A 229 -18.90 13.63 -11.18
C MET A 229 -19.55 12.46 -10.43
N SER A 230 -20.82 12.19 -10.72
CA SER A 230 -21.49 10.98 -10.27
C SER A 230 -22.52 10.50 -11.30
N PHE A 231 -22.81 9.21 -11.32
CA PHE A 231 -23.91 8.64 -12.10
C PHE A 231 -24.78 7.70 -11.27
N SER A 232 -26.02 7.53 -11.74
CA SER A 232 -27.01 6.57 -11.25
C SER A 232 -27.88 6.23 -12.45
N ALA A 233 -27.85 4.98 -12.91
CA ALA A 233 -28.54 4.56 -14.13
C ALA A 233 -29.21 3.18 -13.99
N PRO A 234 -30.47 3.00 -14.43
CA PRO A 234 -31.12 1.69 -14.41
C PRO A 234 -30.53 0.79 -15.50
N ILE A 235 -30.40 -0.50 -15.21
CA ILE A 235 -29.91 -1.51 -16.17
C ILE A 235 -30.96 -2.60 -16.50
N GLY A 236 -32.15 -2.50 -15.91
CA GLY A 236 -33.21 -3.49 -16.13
C GLY A 236 -32.92 -4.80 -15.40
N SER A 237 -33.36 -5.93 -15.96
CA SER A 237 -33.17 -7.24 -15.35
C SER A 237 -31.78 -7.81 -15.61
N GLY A 238 -31.31 -8.68 -14.71
CA GLY A 238 -30.01 -9.30 -14.83
C GLY A 238 -29.54 -9.95 -13.54
N SER A 239 -28.22 -10.17 -13.43
CA SER A 239 -27.59 -10.67 -12.21
C SER A 239 -26.86 -9.57 -11.44
N SER A 240 -26.60 -9.81 -10.16
CA SER A 240 -25.77 -8.92 -9.33
C SER A 240 -24.36 -8.76 -9.92
N VAL A 241 -23.73 -9.86 -10.35
CA VAL A 241 -22.40 -9.83 -10.98
C VAL A 241 -22.40 -9.01 -12.27
N GLN A 242 -23.44 -9.15 -13.09
CA GLN A 242 -23.59 -8.36 -14.31
C GLN A 242 -23.68 -6.86 -13.99
N ALA A 243 -24.44 -6.49 -12.94
CA ALA A 243 -24.55 -5.10 -12.51
C ALA A 243 -23.19 -4.51 -12.11
N GLU A 244 -22.36 -5.27 -11.39
CA GLU A 244 -21.01 -4.83 -11.00
C GLU A 244 -20.11 -4.61 -12.22
N ILE A 245 -20.13 -5.53 -13.18
CA ILE A 245 -19.34 -5.41 -14.43
C ILE A 245 -19.79 -4.19 -15.23
N LEU A 246 -21.10 -3.98 -15.36
CA LEU A 246 -21.66 -2.83 -16.09
C LEU A 246 -21.35 -1.50 -15.39
N ALA A 247 -21.30 -1.46 -14.05
CA ALA A 247 -20.92 -0.25 -13.32
C ALA A 247 -19.48 0.18 -13.64
N ILE A 248 -18.55 -0.77 -13.70
CA ILE A 248 -17.15 -0.53 -14.08
C ILE A 248 -17.06 -0.08 -15.55
N ASP A 249 -17.69 -0.81 -16.47
CA ASP A 249 -17.69 -0.50 -17.90
C ASP A 249 -18.24 0.92 -18.16
N PHE A 250 -19.36 1.25 -17.54
CA PHE A 250 -19.98 2.57 -17.66
C PHE A 250 -19.07 3.68 -17.13
N ALA A 251 -18.44 3.49 -15.98
CA ALA A 251 -17.53 4.48 -15.40
C ALA A 251 -16.30 4.75 -16.28
N ILE A 252 -15.72 3.70 -16.87
CA ILE A 252 -14.58 3.84 -17.79
C ILE A 252 -15.00 4.61 -19.04
N LYS A 253 -16.12 4.24 -19.67
CA LYS A 253 -16.65 4.94 -20.85
C LYS A 253 -16.95 6.41 -20.54
N LEU A 254 -17.62 6.66 -19.41
CA LEU A 254 -17.94 8.01 -18.95
C LEU A 254 -16.68 8.85 -18.70
N PHE A 255 -15.62 8.25 -18.16
CA PHE A 255 -14.34 8.92 -17.98
C PHE A 255 -13.66 9.21 -19.33
N MET A 256 -13.62 8.26 -20.26
CA MET A 256 -13.02 8.43 -21.59
C MET A 256 -13.70 9.53 -22.41
N ASP A 257 -15.01 9.65 -22.29
CA ASP A 257 -15.80 10.70 -22.96
C ASP A 257 -15.69 12.07 -22.26
N SER A 258 -15.05 12.12 -21.10
CA SER A 258 -14.95 13.35 -20.31
C SER A 258 -13.80 14.25 -20.74
N ARG A 259 -13.89 15.53 -20.36
CA ARG A 259 -12.78 16.49 -20.54
C ARG A 259 -11.51 16.14 -19.76
N TRP A 260 -11.59 15.24 -18.76
CA TRP A 260 -10.46 14.88 -17.90
C TRP A 260 -9.58 13.77 -18.48
N PHE A 261 -10.10 13.00 -19.44
CA PHE A 261 -9.42 11.83 -20.01
C PHE A 261 -7.99 12.11 -20.47
N LYS A 262 -7.75 13.27 -21.10
CA LYS A 262 -6.42 13.64 -21.62
C LYS A 262 -5.43 14.10 -20.54
N ALA A 263 -5.91 14.47 -19.35
CA ALA A 263 -5.10 15.12 -18.32
C ALA A 263 -4.86 14.24 -17.09
N TYR A 264 -5.65 13.17 -16.92
CA TYR A 264 -5.61 12.31 -15.74
C TYR A 264 -5.60 10.84 -16.13
N ARG A 265 -5.12 10.00 -15.22
CA ARG A 265 -5.34 8.55 -15.26
C ARG A 265 -6.48 8.16 -14.32
N LEU A 266 -7.18 7.07 -14.64
CA LEU A 266 -8.30 6.60 -13.84
C LEU A 266 -7.88 5.47 -12.89
N ILE A 267 -8.40 5.54 -11.66
CA ILE A 267 -8.47 4.41 -10.73
C ILE A 267 -9.95 4.09 -10.55
N VAL A 268 -10.37 2.87 -10.87
CA VAL A 268 -11.73 2.38 -10.59
C VAL A 268 -11.70 1.52 -9.33
N GLU A 269 -12.58 1.78 -8.38
CA GLU A 269 -12.71 1.05 -7.13
C GLU A 269 -14.08 0.39 -7.02
N SER A 270 -14.10 -0.92 -6.79
CA SER A 270 -15.30 -1.72 -6.58
C SER A 270 -15.15 -2.58 -5.33
N ASP A 271 -16.25 -2.85 -4.64
CA ASP A 271 -16.32 -3.80 -3.52
C ASP A 271 -16.63 -5.23 -3.97
N CYS A 272 -16.74 -5.48 -5.28
CA CYS A 272 -16.88 -6.81 -5.84
C CYS A 272 -15.50 -7.45 -6.11
N ALA A 273 -14.95 -8.10 -5.09
CA ALA A 273 -13.64 -8.78 -5.17
C ALA A 273 -13.53 -9.78 -6.33
N VAL A 274 -14.64 -10.45 -6.69
CA VAL A 274 -14.69 -11.42 -7.79
C VAL A 274 -14.42 -10.74 -9.13
N VAL A 275 -15.11 -9.63 -9.42
CA VAL A 275 -14.96 -8.89 -10.67
C VAL A 275 -13.60 -8.21 -10.75
N VAL A 276 -13.12 -7.62 -9.65
CA VAL A 276 -11.77 -7.05 -9.59
C VAL A 276 -10.70 -8.12 -9.85
N ASN A 277 -10.83 -9.32 -9.25
CA ASN A 277 -9.90 -10.41 -9.50
C ASN A 277 -9.90 -10.86 -10.97
N TRP A 278 -11.07 -10.93 -11.61
CA TRP A 278 -11.16 -11.27 -13.04
C TRP A 278 -10.48 -10.23 -13.94
N LEU A 279 -10.61 -8.94 -13.63
CA LEU A 279 -9.96 -7.87 -14.38
C LEU A 279 -8.43 -7.88 -14.21
N SER A 280 -7.94 -8.20 -13.01
CA SER A 280 -6.50 -8.29 -12.72
C SER A 280 -5.87 -9.61 -13.18
N ASN A 281 -6.62 -10.70 -13.19
CA ASN A 281 -6.18 -12.04 -13.55
C ASN A 281 -7.11 -12.64 -14.62
N PRO A 282 -6.99 -12.23 -15.91
CA PRO A 282 -7.92 -12.63 -16.96
C PRO A 282 -8.03 -14.15 -17.20
N SER A 283 -7.02 -14.93 -16.80
CA SER A 283 -7.04 -16.40 -16.86
C SER A 283 -8.07 -17.05 -15.93
N THR A 284 -8.62 -16.30 -14.97
CA THR A 284 -9.62 -16.78 -13.99
C THR A 284 -11.07 -16.47 -14.39
N ILE A 285 -11.27 -15.83 -15.55
CA ILE A 285 -12.58 -15.45 -16.07
C ILE A 285 -13.39 -16.70 -16.46
N LEU A 286 -14.65 -16.74 -16.05
CA LEU A 286 -15.60 -17.74 -16.53
C LEU A 286 -16.09 -17.37 -17.94
N SER A 287 -16.27 -18.37 -18.80
CA SER A 287 -16.62 -18.18 -20.21
C SER A 287 -17.86 -17.32 -20.44
N GLU A 288 -18.85 -17.39 -19.54
CA GLU A 288 -20.08 -16.60 -19.59
C GLU A 288 -19.85 -15.08 -19.42
N TRP A 289 -18.78 -14.67 -18.75
CA TRP A 289 -18.44 -13.25 -18.50
C TRP A 289 -17.39 -12.70 -19.46
N ALA A 290 -16.73 -13.56 -20.24
CA ALA A 290 -15.60 -13.17 -21.10
C ALA A 290 -15.96 -12.08 -22.12
N SER A 291 -17.15 -12.16 -22.71
CA SER A 291 -17.62 -11.17 -23.70
C SER A 291 -17.80 -9.76 -23.11
N LEU A 292 -18.19 -9.66 -21.83
CA LEU A 292 -18.33 -8.39 -21.13
C LEU A 292 -16.99 -7.87 -20.60
N LEU A 293 -16.12 -8.76 -20.11
CA LEU A 293 -14.88 -8.37 -19.45
C LEU A 293 -13.72 -8.08 -20.41
N HIS A 294 -13.60 -8.77 -21.53
CA HIS A 294 -12.47 -8.58 -22.46
C HIS A 294 -12.36 -7.14 -23.00
N PRO A 295 -13.46 -6.45 -23.42
CA PRO A 295 -13.38 -5.06 -23.83
C PRO A 295 -12.92 -4.12 -22.70
N ILE A 296 -13.38 -4.37 -21.47
CA ILE A 296 -12.99 -3.60 -20.28
C ILE A 296 -11.50 -3.75 -20.02
N ILE A 297 -10.98 -4.98 -20.05
CA ILE A 297 -9.55 -5.27 -19.84
C ILE A 297 -8.70 -4.59 -20.91
N ALA A 298 -9.12 -4.64 -22.18
CA ALA A 298 -8.42 -3.97 -23.26
C ALA A 298 -8.34 -2.45 -23.02
N SER A 299 -9.44 -1.82 -22.61
CA SER A 299 -9.49 -0.39 -22.29
C SER A 299 -8.60 -0.03 -21.09
N LEU A 300 -8.66 -0.81 -20.01
CA LEU A 300 -7.81 -0.60 -18.83
C LEU A 300 -6.31 -0.68 -19.19
N PHE A 301 -5.92 -1.68 -19.98
CA PHE A 301 -4.53 -1.86 -20.40
C PHE A 301 -4.05 -0.74 -21.33
N GLN A 302 -4.83 -0.41 -22.35
CA GLN A 302 -4.49 0.60 -23.35
C GLN A 302 -4.28 1.98 -22.70
N GLU A 303 -5.18 2.37 -21.81
CA GLU A 303 -5.16 3.69 -21.16
C GLU A 303 -4.35 3.70 -19.84
N LYS A 304 -3.76 2.56 -19.48
CA LYS A 304 -3.01 2.36 -18.22
C LYS A 304 -3.83 2.77 -17.00
N ASN A 305 -5.13 2.49 -17.03
CA ASN A 305 -6.03 2.70 -15.90
C ASN A 305 -5.92 1.55 -14.91
N LEU A 306 -6.23 1.82 -13.64
CA LEU A 306 -6.12 0.85 -12.56
C LEU A 306 -7.51 0.43 -12.08
N VAL A 307 -7.63 -0.80 -11.60
CA VAL A 307 -8.82 -1.30 -10.92
C VAL A 307 -8.44 -1.92 -9.58
N ASN A 308 -9.11 -1.50 -8.51
CA ASN A 308 -8.80 -1.89 -7.14
C ASN A 308 -10.05 -2.39 -6.42
N HIS A 309 -9.84 -3.32 -5.50
CA HIS A 309 -10.87 -3.75 -4.57
C HIS A 309 -10.88 -2.85 -3.32
N ILE A 310 -12.08 -2.49 -2.85
CA ILE A 310 -12.27 -1.74 -1.60
C ILE A 310 -13.32 -2.40 -0.71
N SER A 311 -13.34 -2.06 0.58
CA SER A 311 -14.39 -2.53 1.46
C SER A 311 -15.74 -1.87 1.13
N ARG A 312 -16.85 -2.60 1.34
CA ARG A 312 -18.21 -2.06 1.14
C ARG A 312 -18.45 -0.74 1.89
N ARG A 313 -17.82 -0.58 3.07
CA ARG A 313 -17.89 0.64 3.88
C ARG A 313 -17.33 1.85 3.12
N CYS A 314 -16.20 1.67 2.43
CA CYS A 314 -15.60 2.70 1.58
C CYS A 314 -16.45 2.99 0.33
N ASN A 315 -17.29 2.04 -0.10
CA ASN A 315 -18.10 2.13 -1.32
C ASN A 315 -19.56 2.58 -1.09
N SER A 316 -19.92 2.95 0.13
CA SER A 316 -21.32 3.20 0.55
C SER A 316 -22.08 4.19 -0.33
N LEU A 317 -21.42 5.24 -0.81
CA LEU A 317 -22.07 6.24 -1.65
C LEU A 317 -22.32 5.74 -3.08
N ALA A 318 -21.44 4.91 -3.65
CA ALA A 318 -21.69 4.29 -4.95
C ALA A 318 -22.83 3.27 -4.87
N ASP A 319 -22.89 2.51 -3.78
CA ASP A 319 -24.01 1.61 -3.46
C ASP A 319 -25.34 2.36 -3.36
N GLN A 320 -25.37 3.51 -2.69
CA GLN A 320 -26.54 4.37 -2.64
C GLN A 320 -26.98 4.82 -4.05
N ARG A 321 -26.03 5.22 -4.91
CA ARG A 321 -26.34 5.61 -6.31
C ARG A 321 -26.91 4.44 -7.11
N ALA A 322 -26.39 3.24 -6.95
CA ALA A 322 -26.88 2.05 -7.64
C ALA A 322 -28.30 1.65 -7.17
N LYS A 323 -28.55 1.73 -5.86
CA LYS A 323 -29.86 1.47 -5.25
C LYS A 323 -30.91 2.50 -5.66
N GLN A 324 -30.53 3.76 -5.78
CA GLN A 324 -31.41 4.82 -6.26
C GLN A 324 -31.92 4.52 -7.68
N ALA A 325 -31.03 4.08 -8.58
CA ALA A 325 -31.38 3.74 -9.96
C ALA A 325 -32.27 2.50 -10.10
N SER A 326 -32.06 1.47 -9.27
CA SER A 326 -32.84 0.23 -9.27
C SER A 326 -34.22 0.38 -8.61
N GLY A 327 -34.51 1.54 -8.01
CA GLY A 327 -35.71 1.72 -7.18
C GLY A 327 -35.63 0.95 -5.85
N LEU A 328 -34.43 0.54 -5.43
CA LEU A 328 -34.13 -0.12 -4.15
C LEU A 328 -33.89 0.87 -3.01
N ALA A 329 -33.83 2.18 -3.30
CA ALA A 329 -33.71 3.20 -2.27
C ALA A 329 -35.01 3.27 -1.45
N SER A 330 -34.95 2.86 -0.18
CA SER A 330 -35.90 3.33 0.82
C SER A 330 -35.76 4.85 0.96
N ALA A 331 -36.88 5.55 1.09
CA ALA A 331 -36.89 6.97 1.42
C ALA A 331 -36.10 7.18 2.72
N VAL A 332 -34.88 7.70 2.62
CA VAL A 332 -34.19 8.28 3.77
C VAL A 332 -34.78 9.67 3.90
N VAL A 333 -35.76 9.80 4.79
CA VAL A 333 -36.10 11.11 5.36
C VAL A 333 -34.94 11.45 6.30
N GLU A 334 -34.03 12.29 5.85
CA GLU A 334 -33.12 12.99 6.76
C GLU A 334 -33.97 14.04 7.49
N ALA A 335 -34.05 13.91 8.82
CA ALA A 335 -34.62 14.90 9.74
C ALA A 335 -33.53 15.85 10.22
#